data_AF-A0A6V7KXQ0-F1
#
_entry.id   AF-A0A6V7KXQ0-F1
#
_cell.length_a   1.000
_cell.length_b   1.000
_cell.length_c   1.000
_cell.angle_alpha   90.00
_cell.angle_beta   90.00
_cell.angle_gamma   90.00
#
_symmetry.space_group_name_H-M   'P 1'
#
loop_
_entity.id
_entity.type
_entity.pdbx_description
1 polymer ?
#
loop_
_entity_poly.entity_id
_entity_poly.type
_entity_poly.pdbx_seq_one_letter_code
_entity_poly.pdbx_strand_id
1 'polypeptide(L)'
;GEKNNGFDVLYHNMKHGVLASKELADFLRERSAIEENNYKLLSKVAKQASNSSSTQGTFAPVWAALRGAAEKLAGLHLQMAQRVSEIIKDVSKYADELHKRHKA
;
A
#
# COMPACT_ATOMS: atom_id res chain seq x y z
N GLY A 1 -27.40 -26.11 18.91
CA GLY A 1 -28.31 -26.89 18.04
C GLY A 1 -27.78 -28.30 17.91
N GLU A 2 -28.65 -29.27 17.60
CA GLU A 2 -28.36 -30.72 17.60
C GLU A 2 -26.92 -31.04 17.13
N LYS A 3 -26.20 -31.76 17.99
CA LYS A 3 -24.80 -32.23 17.85
C LYS A 3 -23.65 -31.24 18.10
N ASN A 4 -23.89 -30.04 18.66
CA ASN A 4 -22.86 -29.00 18.86
C ASN A 4 -22.25 -28.43 17.56
N ASN A 5 -22.78 -28.78 16.38
CA ASN A 5 -22.31 -28.30 15.07
C ASN A 5 -22.22 -26.76 14.94
N GLY A 6 -22.99 -26.01 15.73
CA GLY A 6 -22.92 -24.54 15.74
C GLY A 6 -21.59 -24.00 16.27
N PHE A 7 -20.94 -24.71 17.20
CA PHE A 7 -19.65 -24.32 17.76
C PHE A 7 -18.52 -24.52 16.73
N ASP A 8 -18.53 -25.62 15.99
CA ASP A 8 -17.56 -25.89 14.92
C ASP A 8 -17.67 -24.88 13.78
N VAL A 9 -18.89 -24.51 13.39
CA VAL A 9 -19.14 -23.47 12.37
C VAL A 9 -18.63 -22.10 12.85
N LEU A 10 -18.89 -21.72 14.10
CA LEU A 10 -18.39 -20.48 14.69
C LEU A 10 -16.85 -20.49 14.77
N TYR A 11 -16.26 -21.59 15.23
CA TYR A 11 -14.81 -21.76 15.34
C TYR A 11 -14.10 -21.71 13.97
N HIS A 12 -14.71 -22.33 12.96
CA HIS A 12 -14.24 -22.28 11.58
C HIS A 12 -14.30 -20.85 11.01
N ASN A 13 -15.43 -20.15 11.17
CA ASN A 13 -15.57 -18.76 10.76
C ASN A 13 -14.56 -17.83 11.47
N MET A 14 -14.32 -18.06 12.76
CA MET A 14 -13.33 -17.34 13.55
C MET A 14 -11.90 -17.58 13.06
N LYS A 15 -11.51 -18.82 12.76
CA LYS A 15 -10.20 -19.15 12.16
C LYS A 15 -10.03 -18.51 10.78
N HIS A 16 -11.07 -18.52 9.96
CA HIS A 16 -11.07 -17.86 8.65
C HIS A 16 -10.92 -16.35 8.74
N GLY A 17 -11.49 -15.70 9.76
CA GLY A 17 -11.30 -14.27 10.01
C GLY A 17 -9.84 -13.87 10.23
N VAL A 18 -9.08 -14.68 10.99
CA VAL A 18 -7.65 -14.45 11.23
C VAL A 18 -6.84 -14.66 9.94
N LEU A 19 -7.15 -15.71 9.17
CA LEU A 19 -6.47 -15.98 7.89
C LEU A 19 -6.76 -14.87 6.86
N ALA A 20 -8.02 -14.49 6.69
CA ALA A 20 -8.42 -13.41 5.78
C ALA A 20 -7.75 -12.07 6.15
N SER A 21 -7.58 -11.78 7.44
CA SER A 21 -6.87 -10.57 7.89
C SER A 21 -5.37 -10.61 7.54
N LYS A 22 -4.73 -11.79 7.61
CA LYS A 22 -3.34 -11.96 7.21
C LYS A 22 -3.17 -11.82 5.70
N GLU A 23 -4.03 -12.47 4.91
CA GLU A 23 -4.02 -12.35 3.44
C GLU A 23 -4.23 -10.90 3.00
N LEU A 24 -5.14 -10.17 3.66
CA LEU A 24 -5.33 -8.74 3.42
C LEU A 24 -4.06 -7.93 3.75
N ALA A 25 -3.40 -8.22 4.87
CA ALA A 25 -2.15 -7.55 5.22
C ALA A 25 -1.03 -7.85 4.21
N ASP A 26 -0.93 -9.08 3.71
CA ASP A 26 0.02 -9.49 2.68
C ASP A 26 -0.22 -8.72 1.36
N PHE A 27 -1.47 -8.71 0.89
CA PHE A 27 -1.86 -7.93 -0.29
C PHE A 27 -1.52 -6.44 -0.15
N LEU A 28 -1.82 -5.85 1.00
CA LEU A 28 -1.52 -4.44 1.25
C LEU A 28 0.00 -4.18 1.28
N ARG A 29 0.82 -5.11 1.78
CA ARG A 29 2.29 -4.98 1.73
C ARG A 29 2.80 -4.94 0.29
N GLU A 30 2.29 -5.83 -0.57
CA GLU A 30 2.61 -5.81 -2.00
C GLU A 30 2.18 -4.48 -2.64
N ARG A 31 0.96 -4.02 -2.32
CA ARG A 31 0.49 -2.71 -2.79
C ARG A 31 1.41 -1.57 -2.35
N SER A 32 1.81 -1.54 -1.09
CA SER A 32 2.73 -0.52 -0.56
C SER A 32 4.08 -0.54 -1.30
N ALA A 33 4.63 -1.72 -1.58
CA ALA A 33 5.88 -1.87 -2.32
C ALA A 33 5.78 -1.36 -3.76
N ILE A 34 4.64 -1.60 -4.43
CA ILE A 34 4.36 -1.06 -5.78
C ILE A 34 4.31 0.47 -5.75
N GLU A 35 3.60 1.04 -4.77
CA GLU A 35 3.49 2.49 -4.61
C GLU A 35 4.85 3.15 -4.33
N GLU A 36 5.69 2.54 -3.48
CA GLU A 36 7.06 3.01 -3.27
C GLU A 36 7.92 2.94 -4.54
N ASN A 37 7.77 1.89 -5.34
CA ASN A 37 8.48 1.76 -6.60
C ASN A 37 8.04 2.83 -7.61
N ASN A 38 6.73 3.10 -7.70
CA ASN A 38 6.20 4.17 -8.53
C ASN A 38 6.76 5.54 -8.13
N TYR A 39 6.80 5.83 -6.83
CA TYR A 39 7.44 7.03 -6.29
C TYR A 39 8.91 7.14 -6.75
N LYS A 40 9.70 6.06 -6.62
CA LYS A 40 11.12 6.03 -7.00
C LYS A 40 11.30 6.27 -8.51
N LEU A 41 10.50 5.61 -9.35
CA LEU A 41 10.55 5.75 -10.80
C LEU A 41 10.17 7.17 -11.26
N LEU A 42 9.07 7.71 -10.75
CA LEU A 42 8.64 9.07 -11.09
C LEU A 42 9.64 10.13 -10.60
N SER A 43 10.20 9.94 -9.40
CA SER A 43 11.28 10.81 -8.90
C SER A 43 12.52 10.77 -9.78
N LYS A 44 12.86 9.60 -10.34
CA LYS A 44 13.97 9.46 -11.29
C LYS A 44 13.67 10.19 -12.60
N VAL A 45 12.46 10.05 -13.14
CA VAL A 45 12.04 10.76 -14.36
C VAL A 45 12.04 12.27 -14.15
N ALA A 46 11.54 12.76 -13.02
CA ALA A 46 11.61 14.19 -12.68
C ALA A 46 13.05 14.72 -12.67
N LYS A 47 14.00 13.97 -12.08
CA LYS A 47 15.42 14.33 -12.09
C LYS A 47 16.02 14.36 -13.50
N GLN A 48 15.65 13.40 -14.36
CA GLN A 48 16.10 13.39 -15.75
C GLN A 48 15.58 14.60 -16.55
N ALA A 49 14.32 14.99 -16.32
CA ALA A 49 13.77 16.22 -16.88
C ALA A 49 14.53 17.48 -16.43
N SER A 50 15.05 17.49 -15.20
CA SER A 50 15.90 18.57 -14.68
C SER A 50 17.30 18.61 -15.29
N ASN A 51 17.89 17.45 -15.61
CA ASN A 51 19.26 17.33 -16.11
C ASN A 51 19.36 17.34 -17.63
N SER A 52 18.24 17.49 -18.34
CA SER A 52 18.23 17.50 -19.80
C SER A 52 18.79 18.83 -20.32
N SER A 53 19.72 18.77 -21.28
CA SER A 53 20.25 19.95 -21.99
C SER A 53 19.16 20.74 -22.72
N SER A 54 17.98 20.13 -22.89
CA SER A 54 16.74 20.71 -23.42
C SER A 54 15.98 21.62 -22.44
N THR A 55 16.49 21.81 -21.22
CA THR A 55 15.97 22.82 -20.26
C THR A 55 16.26 24.26 -20.68
N GLN A 56 17.00 24.45 -21.78
CA GLN A 56 17.20 25.71 -22.47
C GLN A 56 16.55 25.65 -23.87
N GLY A 57 15.96 26.75 -24.32
CA GLY A 57 15.32 26.86 -25.64
C GLY A 57 13.78 26.73 -25.61
N THR A 58 13.17 26.67 -26.79
CA THR A 58 11.70 26.80 -26.99
C THR A 58 10.87 25.77 -26.20
N PHE A 59 11.45 24.61 -25.88
CA PHE A 59 10.77 23.54 -25.12
C PHE A 59 11.03 23.58 -23.60
N ALA A 60 11.80 24.54 -23.09
CA ALA A 60 12.08 24.64 -21.65
C ALA A 60 10.80 24.66 -20.76
N PRO A 61 9.71 25.36 -21.13
CA PRO A 61 8.47 25.32 -20.35
C PRO A 61 7.83 23.92 -20.31
N VAL A 62 7.96 23.15 -21.40
CA VAL A 62 7.44 21.78 -21.47
C VAL A 62 8.20 20.87 -20.51
N TRP A 63 9.53 20.97 -20.48
CA TRP A 63 10.36 20.22 -19.52
C TRP A 63 10.06 20.59 -18.07
N ALA A 64 9.84 21.87 -17.78
CA ALA A 64 9.42 22.33 -16.45
C ALA A 64 8.06 21.73 -16.05
N ALA A 65 7.08 21.72 -16.96
CA ALA A 65 5.77 21.12 -16.71
C ALA A 65 5.86 19.60 -16.48
N LEU A 66 6.63 18.88 -17.29
CA LEU A 66 6.85 17.44 -17.13
C LEU A 66 7.52 17.11 -15.80
N ARG A 67 8.55 17.87 -15.41
CA ARG A 67 9.19 17.72 -14.10
C ARG A 67 8.19 17.92 -12.97
N GLY A 68 7.43 19.02 -12.99
CA GLY A 68 6.45 19.31 -11.94
C GLY A 68 5.34 18.27 -11.85
N ALA A 69 4.85 17.76 -12.99
CA ALA A 69 3.86 16.69 -13.01
C ALA A 69 4.42 15.39 -12.42
N ALA A 70 5.64 14.99 -12.79
CA ALA A 70 6.30 13.81 -12.26
C ALA A 70 6.57 13.92 -10.75
N GLU A 71 7.01 15.09 -10.25
CA GLU A 71 7.20 15.35 -8.82
C GLU A 71 5.89 15.24 -8.04
N LYS A 72 4.80 15.82 -8.57
CA LYS A 72 3.48 15.74 -7.94
C LYS A 72 2.97 14.31 -7.86
N LEU A 73 3.06 13.55 -8.96
CA LEU A 73 2.67 12.14 -8.98
C LEU A 73 3.52 11.32 -8.02
N ALA A 74 4.85 11.52 -8.01
CA ALA A 74 5.74 10.85 -7.06
C ALA A 74 5.30 11.09 -5.61
N GLY A 75 4.99 12.34 -5.25
CA GLY A 75 4.48 12.69 -3.93
C GLY A 75 3.18 11.96 -3.57
N LEU A 76 2.22 11.86 -4.51
CA LEU A 76 0.96 11.15 -4.29
C LEU A 76 1.18 9.64 -4.07
N HIS A 77 2.04 9.01 -4.87
CA HIS A 77 2.41 7.60 -4.68
C HIS A 77 3.08 7.35 -3.32
N LEU A 78 3.98 8.24 -2.88
CA LEU A 78 4.61 8.13 -1.57
C LEU A 78 3.60 8.25 -0.42
N GLN A 79 2.70 9.24 -0.50
CA GLN A 79 1.63 9.41 0.49
C GLN A 79 0.72 8.18 0.55
N MET A 80 0.40 7.59 -0.61
CA MET A 80 -0.39 6.37 -0.67
C MET A 80 0.34 5.18 -0.02
N ALA A 81 1.63 4.99 -0.31
CA ALA A 81 2.44 3.94 0.32
C ALA A 81 2.46 4.07 1.85
N GLN A 82 2.66 5.29 2.35
CA GLN A 82 2.65 5.58 3.79
C GLN A 82 1.28 5.26 4.40
N ARG A 83 0.20 5.67 3.75
CA ARG A 83 -1.16 5.41 4.23
C ARG A 83 -1.50 3.91 4.24
N VAL A 84 -1.09 3.18 3.20
CA VAL A 84 -1.26 1.72 3.15
C VAL A 84 -0.43 1.05 4.25
N SER A 85 0.78 1.53 4.52
CA SER A 85 1.63 1.06 5.62
C SER A 85 0.99 1.24 7.00
N GLU A 86 0.25 2.33 7.23
CA GLU A 86 -0.54 2.51 8.45
C GLU A 86 -1.68 1.50 8.54
N ILE A 87 -2.43 1.31 7.45
CA ILE A 87 -3.54 0.34 7.40
C ILE A 87 -3.03 -1.09 7.66
N ILE A 88 -1.86 -1.46 7.14
CA ILE A 88 -1.24 -2.77 7.42
C ILE A 88 -1.02 -2.96 8.92
N LYS A 89 -0.58 -1.92 9.64
CA LYS A 89 -0.39 -2.00 11.10
C LYS A 89 -1.72 -2.23 11.81
N ASP A 90 -2.77 -1.52 11.41
CA ASP A 90 -4.10 -1.67 11.99
C ASP A 90 -4.69 -3.06 11.73
N VAL A 91 -4.58 -3.56 10.49
CA VAL A 91 -5.04 -4.91 10.12
C VAL A 91 -4.25 -5.99 10.85
N SER A 92 -2.92 -5.83 10.99
CA SER A 92 -2.08 -6.79 11.72
C SER A 92 -2.43 -6.82 13.20
N LYS A 93 -2.61 -5.64 13.82
CA LYS A 93 -3.05 -5.52 15.22
C LYS A 93 -4.41 -6.18 15.43
N TYR A 94 -5.35 -5.94 14.53
CA TYR A 94 -6.67 -6.58 14.58
C TYR A 94 -6.56 -8.11 14.49
N ALA A 95 -5.74 -8.63 13.57
CA ALA A 95 -5.51 -10.07 13.44
C ALA A 95 -4.93 -10.71 14.72
N ASP A 96 -4.00 -10.02 15.39
CA ASP A 96 -3.42 -10.47 16.66
C ASP A 96 -4.42 -10.45 17.83
N GLU A 97 -5.24 -9.40 17.93
CA GLU A 97 -6.32 -9.31 18.92
C GLU A 97 -7.37 -10.41 18.71
N LEU A 98 -7.75 -10.65 17.46
CA LEU A 98 -8.66 -11.71 17.06
C LEU A 98 -8.10 -13.08 17.45
N HIS A 99 -6.81 -13.34 17.14
CA HIS A 99 -6.13 -14.58 17.50
C HIS A 99 -6.02 -14.81 19.02
N LYS A 100 -5.78 -13.74 19.81
CA LYS A 100 -5.76 -13.82 21.28
C LYS A 100 -7.13 -14.17 21.85
N ARG A 101 -8.20 -13.53 21.36
CA ARG A 101 -9.57 -13.85 21.79
C ARG A 101 -10.01 -15.26 21.44
N HIS A 102 -9.41 -15.87 20.41
CA HIS A 102 -9.71 -17.25 20.00
C HIS A 102 -8.96 -18.30 20.81
N LYS A 103 -7.90 -17.91 21.52
CA LYS A 103 -7.11 -18.78 22.42
C LYS A 103 -7.54 -18.69 23.88
N ALA A 104 -8.27 -17.63 24.26
CA ALA A 104 -8.89 -17.46 25.57
C ALA A 104 -10.23 -18.20 25.61
#